data_AF-A0A7S4RMS1-F1
#
_entry.id   AF-A0A7S4RMS1-F1
#
_cell.length_a   1.000
_cell.length_b   1.000
_cell.length_c   1.000
_cell.angle_alpha   90.00
_cell.angle_beta   90.00
_cell.angle_gamma   90.00
#
_symmetry.space_group_name_H-M   'P 1'
#
loop_
_entity.id
_entity.type
_entity.pdbx_description
1 polymer ?
#
loop_
_entity_poly.entity_id
_entity_poly.type
_entity_poly.pdbx_seq_one_letter_code
_entity_poly.pdbx_strand_id
1 'polypeptide(L)'
;MSRTSIAACCLLAFVASALHPRPAFFRHAAYARWLVHESDYAVVTTHHGQGGVFGNIMSISDGDGYEDSTGVIYTYLPDLDTTYQDLLVNSSVALTFTEMALAGGTSGGCKNSTAENPPCGRLTISGKLTR
;
A
#
# COMPACT_ATOMS: atom_id res chain seq x y z
N MET A 1 1.89 36.62 45.55
CA MET A 1 1.95 35.16 45.30
C MET A 1 0.67 34.73 44.61
N SER A 2 0.63 34.65 43.27
CA SER A 2 -0.47 33.93 42.58
C SER A 2 -0.13 33.67 41.12
N ARG A 3 0.22 32.40 40.86
CA ARG A 3 -0.17 31.54 39.73
C ARG A 3 0.21 31.99 38.31
N THR A 4 1.40 31.54 37.90
CA THR A 4 1.77 31.27 36.51
C THR A 4 0.81 30.27 35.88
N SER A 5 0.12 30.66 34.80
CA SER A 5 -0.63 29.73 33.95
C SER A 5 0.32 28.99 33.02
N ILE A 6 0.43 27.68 33.22
CA ILE A 6 1.10 26.77 32.29
C ILE A 6 0.10 26.50 31.17
N ALA A 7 0.39 27.02 29.97
CA ALA A 7 -0.34 26.65 28.77
C ALA A 7 -0.04 25.17 28.46
N ALA A 8 -1.04 24.31 28.67
CA ALA A 8 -1.00 22.93 28.22
C ALA A 8 -1.04 22.93 26.68
N CYS A 9 0.13 22.76 26.06
CA CYS A 9 0.24 22.46 24.65
C CYS A 9 -0.39 21.07 24.45
N CYS A 10 -1.64 21.04 23.99
CA CYS A 10 -2.30 19.83 23.55
C CYS A 10 -1.51 19.30 22.35
N LEU A 11 -0.61 18.35 22.60
CA LEU A 11 -0.04 17.50 21.56
C LEU A 11 -1.22 16.75 20.94
N LEU A 12 -1.64 17.20 19.76
CA LEU A 12 -2.45 16.39 18.86
C LEU A 12 -1.59 15.18 18.49
N ALA A 13 -1.74 14.10 19.24
CA ALA A 13 -1.27 12.80 18.80
C ALA A 13 -1.99 12.52 17.48
N PHE A 14 -1.24 12.47 16.38
CA PHE A 14 -1.72 11.87 15.15
C PHE A 14 -2.09 10.43 15.52
N VAL A 15 -3.39 10.18 15.69
CA VAL A 15 -3.90 8.82 15.80
C VAL A 15 -3.64 8.23 14.42
N ALA A 16 -2.62 7.37 14.31
CA ALA A 16 -2.50 6.52 13.14
C ALA A 16 -3.85 5.80 13.01
N SER A 17 -4.56 6.01 11.91
CA SER A 17 -5.83 5.33 11.67
C SER A 17 -5.57 3.84 11.85
N ALA A 18 -6.32 3.22 12.75
CA ALA A 18 -6.25 1.78 12.92
C ALA A 18 -6.74 1.13 11.62
N LEU A 19 -6.03 0.11 11.14
CA LEU A 19 -6.44 -0.64 9.96
C LEU A 19 -7.89 -1.12 10.08
N HIS A 20 -8.61 -1.26 8.98
CA HIS A 20 -9.93 -1.90 9.01
C HIS A 20 -9.82 -3.35 9.46
N PRO A 21 -10.93 -3.97 9.94
CA PRO A 21 -10.93 -5.35 10.38
C PRO A 21 -10.42 -6.31 9.29
N ARG A 22 -9.25 -6.91 9.54
CA ARG A 22 -8.63 -7.88 8.66
C ARG A 22 -9.57 -9.05 8.34
N PRO A 23 -9.87 -9.32 7.06
CA PRO A 23 -10.64 -10.50 6.68
C PRO A 23 -9.90 -11.80 7.01
N ALA A 24 -10.66 -12.87 7.25
CA ALA A 24 -10.08 -14.20 7.35
C ALA A 24 -9.36 -14.57 6.04
N PHE A 25 -8.17 -15.18 6.14
CA PHE A 25 -7.26 -15.39 5.00
C PHE A 25 -7.85 -16.24 3.86
N PHE A 26 -8.78 -17.14 4.18
CA PHE A 26 -9.48 -17.99 3.21
C PHE A 26 -10.56 -17.22 2.41
N ARG A 27 -10.95 -16.02 2.84
CA ARG A 27 -11.84 -15.13 2.06
C ARG A 27 -11.00 -14.32 1.07
N HIS A 28 -10.39 -15.01 0.11
CA HIS A 28 -9.33 -14.47 -0.76
C HIS A 28 -9.67 -13.13 -1.42
N ALA A 29 -10.87 -12.97 -1.99
CA ALA A 29 -11.27 -11.72 -2.64
C ALA A 29 -11.38 -10.56 -1.65
N ALA A 30 -12.02 -10.78 -0.49
CA ALA A 30 -12.15 -9.77 0.55
C ALA A 30 -10.78 -9.42 1.16
N TYR A 31 -9.93 -10.42 1.37
CA TYR A 31 -8.57 -10.23 1.86
C TYR A 31 -7.71 -9.42 0.88
N ALA A 32 -7.80 -9.71 -0.42
CA ALA A 32 -7.09 -8.98 -1.46
C ALA A 32 -7.54 -7.51 -1.51
N ARG A 33 -8.86 -7.26 -1.49
CA ARG A 33 -9.43 -5.90 -1.45
C ARG A 33 -8.97 -5.13 -0.22
N TRP A 34 -9.03 -5.75 0.96
CA TRP A 34 -8.52 -5.17 2.20
C TRP A 34 -7.02 -4.84 2.10
N LEU A 35 -6.19 -5.79 1.66
CA LEU A 35 -4.75 -5.56 1.58
C LEU A 35 -4.38 -4.42 0.62
N VAL A 36 -5.07 -4.30 -0.52
CA VAL A 36 -4.89 -3.15 -1.43
C VAL A 36 -5.29 -1.85 -0.73
N HIS A 37 -6.47 -1.82 -0.11
CA HIS A 37 -7.02 -0.62 0.50
C HIS A 37 -6.22 -0.10 1.70
N GLU A 38 -5.70 -0.99 2.54
CA GLU A 38 -4.84 -0.62 3.67
C GLU A 38 -3.42 -0.18 3.27
N SER A 39 -3.01 -0.41 2.01
CA SER A 39 -1.64 -0.16 1.57
C SER A 39 -1.49 1.24 0.99
N ASP A 40 -0.54 2.03 1.50
CA ASP A 40 -0.20 3.33 0.90
C ASP A 40 0.64 3.22 -0.38
N TYR A 41 1.24 2.05 -0.61
CA TYR A 41 2.13 1.79 -1.73
C TYR A 41 2.12 0.33 -2.18
N ALA A 42 2.59 0.10 -3.40
CA ALA A 42 2.90 -1.20 -3.95
C ALA A 42 4.32 -1.24 -4.51
N VAL A 43 4.88 -2.45 -4.64
CA VAL A 43 6.00 -2.67 -5.56
C VAL A 43 5.43 -2.84 -6.97
N VAL A 44 5.79 -1.97 -7.90
CA VAL A 44 5.45 -2.12 -9.31
C VAL A 44 6.62 -2.77 -10.05
N THR A 45 6.31 -3.70 -10.96
CA THR A 45 7.27 -4.28 -11.89
C THR A 45 6.86 -3.98 -13.32
N THR A 46 7.78 -3.42 -14.10
CA THR A 46 7.62 -3.05 -15.51
C THR A 46 8.63 -3.79 -16.39
N HIS A 47 8.36 -3.82 -17.70
CA HIS A 47 9.35 -4.24 -18.70
C HIS A 47 10.34 -3.11 -18.97
N HIS A 48 11.64 -3.40 -18.92
CA HIS A 48 12.68 -2.40 -19.03
C HIS A 48 13.78 -2.79 -20.02
N GLY A 49 14.11 -1.90 -20.96
CA GLY A 49 15.18 -2.11 -21.93
C GLY A 49 15.00 -3.36 -22.81
N GLN A 50 16.11 -4.04 -23.16
CA GLN A 50 16.09 -5.22 -24.02
C GLN A 50 15.81 -6.50 -23.24
N GLY A 51 14.55 -6.63 -22.77
CA GLY A 51 14.06 -7.85 -22.10
C GLY A 51 14.31 -7.91 -20.60
N GLY A 52 14.75 -6.81 -19.99
CA GLY A 52 14.86 -6.69 -18.54
C GLY A 52 13.51 -6.40 -17.88
N VAL A 53 13.52 -6.45 -16.55
CA VAL A 53 12.42 -5.97 -15.71
C VAL A 53 12.96 -4.95 -14.72
N PHE A 54 12.15 -3.95 -14.40
CA PHE A 54 12.47 -2.93 -13.41
C PHE A 54 11.44 -2.97 -12.29
N GLY A 55 11.91 -2.85 -11.05
CA GLY A 55 11.08 -2.80 -9.85
C GLY A 55 11.17 -1.43 -9.20
N ASN A 56 10.03 -0.83 -8.87
CA ASN A 56 9.95 0.46 -8.20
C ASN A 56 8.89 0.45 -7.10
N ILE A 57 8.91 1.44 -6.21
CA ILE A 57 7.83 1.72 -5.26
C ILE A 57 6.90 2.74 -5.86
N MET A 58 5.60 2.47 -5.79
CA MET A 58 4.56 3.31 -6.34
C MET A 58 3.49 3.57 -5.27
N SER A 59 3.25 4.84 -4.94
CA SER A 59 2.12 5.23 -4.11
C SER A 59 0.81 4.85 -4.80
N ILE A 60 -0.16 4.36 -4.04
CA ILE A 60 -1.45 3.97 -4.56
C ILE A 60 -2.60 4.49 -3.70
N SER A 61 -3.78 4.55 -4.31
CA SER A 61 -5.05 4.64 -3.62
C SER A 61 -6.07 3.82 -4.40
N ASP A 62 -7.03 3.21 -3.74
CA ASP A 62 -8.18 2.58 -4.39
C ASP A 62 -9.52 3.25 -4.07
N GLY A 63 -9.48 4.49 -3.56
CA GLY A 63 -10.63 5.21 -3.02
C GLY A 63 -10.41 6.70 -2.73
N ASP A 64 -11.45 7.36 -2.22
CA ASP A 64 -11.33 8.70 -1.63
C ASP A 64 -11.13 8.57 -0.12
N GLY A 65 -9.97 9.00 0.37
CA GLY A 65 -9.60 8.84 1.77
C GLY A 65 -9.52 7.37 2.22
N TYR A 66 -9.73 7.16 3.52
CA TYR A 66 -9.54 5.85 4.16
C TYR A 66 -10.79 4.98 4.17
N GLU A 67 -12.00 5.49 3.94
CA GLU A 67 -13.23 4.70 4.15
C GLU A 67 -13.86 4.20 2.83
N ASP A 68 -13.54 4.83 1.69
CA ASP A 68 -14.28 4.64 0.43
C ASP A 68 -13.49 3.83 -0.63
N SER A 69 -13.28 2.52 -0.40
CA SER A 69 -12.65 1.61 -1.40
C SER A 69 -13.57 1.30 -2.59
N THR A 70 -13.12 1.64 -3.80
CA THR A 70 -13.70 1.17 -5.07
C THR A 70 -13.08 -0.15 -5.54
N GLY A 71 -11.84 -0.43 -5.13
CA GLY A 71 -11.03 -1.56 -5.59
C GLY A 71 -10.34 -1.32 -6.94
N VAL A 72 -10.45 -0.12 -7.51
CA VAL A 72 -9.69 0.30 -8.69
C VAL A 72 -8.44 1.01 -8.22
N ILE A 73 -7.27 0.46 -8.56
CA ILE A 73 -5.99 1.02 -8.12
C ILE A 73 -5.62 2.23 -8.98
N TYR A 74 -5.54 3.39 -8.34
CA TYR A 74 -5.02 4.61 -8.88
C TYR A 74 -3.62 4.88 -8.34
N THR A 75 -2.82 5.58 -9.13
CA THR A 75 -1.47 6.03 -8.79
C THR A 75 -1.22 7.38 -9.45
N TYR A 76 -0.26 8.11 -8.92
CA TYR A 76 0.25 9.32 -9.55
C TYR A 76 1.73 9.12 -9.87
N LEU A 77 2.05 9.03 -11.16
CA LEU A 77 3.41 8.84 -11.66
C LEU A 77 3.85 10.09 -12.42
N PRO A 78 4.97 10.73 -12.03
CA PRO A 78 5.53 11.84 -12.79
C PRO A 78 6.20 11.34 -14.07
N ASP A 79 6.15 12.16 -15.13
CA ASP A 79 6.75 11.79 -16.43
C ASP A 79 8.27 11.53 -16.36
N LEU A 80 8.95 12.03 -15.32
CA LEU A 80 10.38 11.79 -15.08
C LEU A 80 10.70 10.42 -14.46
N ASP A 81 9.70 9.66 -14.02
CA ASP A 81 9.90 8.33 -13.41
C ASP A 81 10.22 7.27 -14.49
N THR A 82 11.22 6.43 -14.26
CA THR A 82 11.57 5.32 -15.18
C THR A 82 10.39 4.38 -15.43
N THR A 83 9.57 4.12 -14.40
CA THR A 83 8.34 3.34 -14.50
C THR A 83 7.40 3.96 -15.53
N TYR A 84 7.24 5.28 -15.50
CA TYR A 84 6.40 5.97 -16.47
C TYR A 84 6.92 5.78 -17.90
N GLN A 85 8.23 5.93 -18.10
CA GLN A 85 8.87 5.74 -19.40
C GLN A 85 8.70 4.30 -19.93
N ASP A 86 8.85 3.30 -19.05
CA ASP A 86 8.62 1.89 -19.40
C ASP A 86 7.16 1.66 -19.85
N LEU A 87 6.20 2.27 -19.16
CA LEU A 87 4.77 2.11 -19.42
C LEU A 87 4.31 2.73 -20.74
N LEU A 88 4.99 3.78 -21.22
CA LEU A 88 4.76 4.33 -22.55
C LEU A 88 5.08 3.32 -23.67
N VAL A 89 6.04 2.43 -23.44
CA VAL A 89 6.44 1.39 -24.39
C VAL A 89 5.59 0.14 -24.22
N ASN A 90 5.37 -0.29 -22.97
CA ASN A 90 4.55 -1.45 -22.64
C ASN A 90 3.81 -1.22 -21.33
N SER A 91 2.48 -1.07 -21.42
CA SER A 91 1.62 -0.82 -20.26
C SER A 91 1.41 -2.02 -19.35
N SER A 92 1.97 -3.19 -19.66
CA SER A 92 1.84 -4.40 -18.84
C SER A 92 2.65 -4.29 -17.55
N VAL A 93 1.99 -4.53 -16.42
CA VAL A 93 2.59 -4.41 -15.08
C VAL A 93 2.19 -5.55 -14.16
N ALA A 94 2.99 -5.73 -13.10
CA ALA A 94 2.58 -6.44 -11.90
C ALA A 94 2.75 -5.53 -10.68
N LEU A 95 1.72 -5.46 -9.85
CA LEU A 95 1.72 -4.77 -8.56
C LEU A 95 1.76 -5.80 -7.45
N THR A 96 2.70 -5.67 -6.52
CA THR A 96 2.82 -6.57 -5.38
C THR A 96 2.69 -5.81 -4.07
N PHE A 97 1.86 -6.36 -3.18
CA PHE A 97 1.52 -5.87 -1.86
C PHE A 97 1.92 -6.91 -0.80
N THR A 98 2.26 -6.45 0.40
CA THR A 98 2.61 -7.31 1.52
C THR A 98 1.94 -6.81 2.80
N GLU A 99 1.28 -7.69 3.54
CA GLU A 99 0.67 -7.36 4.84
C GLU A 99 1.74 -6.90 5.85
N MET A 100 3.01 -7.30 5.66
CA MET A 100 4.12 -6.87 6.51
C MET A 100 4.37 -5.35 6.42
N ALA A 101 3.97 -4.70 5.32
CA ALA A 101 4.08 -3.25 5.19
C ALA A 101 3.05 -2.50 6.07
N LEU A 102 2.02 -3.19 6.57
CA LEU A 102 0.92 -2.58 7.32
C LEU A 102 1.23 -2.50 8.81
N ALA A 103 0.79 -1.41 9.45
CA ALA A 103 0.90 -1.17 10.90
C ALA A 103 2.30 -1.49 11.48
N GLY A 104 3.36 -1.10 10.77
CA GLY A 104 4.75 -1.33 11.19
C GLY A 104 5.11 -2.82 11.34
N GLY A 105 4.49 -3.70 10.55
CA GLY A 105 4.71 -5.15 10.60
C GLY A 105 3.95 -5.88 11.71
N THR A 106 3.01 -5.20 12.37
CA THR A 106 2.21 -5.80 13.46
C THR A 106 0.79 -6.20 13.05
N SER A 107 0.46 -6.07 11.76
CA SER A 107 -0.83 -6.45 11.22
C SER A 107 -1.05 -7.97 11.28
N GLY A 108 -2.23 -8.37 11.77
CA GLY A 108 -2.77 -9.72 11.67
C GLY A 108 -1.77 -10.87 11.74
N GLY A 109 -1.63 -11.59 10.62
CA GLY A 109 -0.81 -12.80 10.50
C GLY A 109 0.69 -12.54 10.51
N CYS A 110 1.12 -11.28 10.42
CA CYS A 110 2.52 -10.87 10.46
C CYS A 110 3.00 -10.59 11.89
N LYS A 111 2.09 -10.36 12.84
CA LYS A 111 2.45 -9.99 14.22
C LYS A 111 3.38 -11.02 14.86
N ASN A 112 4.47 -10.53 15.46
CA ASN A 112 5.51 -11.35 16.09
C ASN A 112 6.12 -12.40 15.14
N SER A 113 6.17 -12.10 13.85
CA SER A 113 6.71 -13.00 12.84
C SER A 113 7.44 -12.24 11.73
N THR A 114 7.98 -12.98 10.75
CA THR A 114 8.60 -12.41 9.55
C THR A 114 7.62 -12.46 8.38
N ALA A 115 7.95 -11.78 7.27
CA ALA A 115 7.14 -11.78 6.06
C ALA A 115 7.03 -13.17 5.40
N GLU A 116 7.87 -14.12 5.79
CA GLU A 116 7.85 -15.51 5.31
C GLU A 116 6.81 -16.37 6.05
N ASN A 117 6.21 -15.86 7.12
CA ASN A 117 5.17 -16.57 7.86
C ASN A 117 3.93 -16.76 6.98
N PRO A 118 3.43 -17.99 6.72
CA PRO A 118 2.31 -18.20 5.79
C PRO A 118 1.03 -17.42 6.09
N PRO A 119 0.65 -17.15 7.36
CA PRO A 119 -0.44 -16.25 7.70
C PRO A 119 -0.24 -14.78 7.30
N CYS A 120 1.00 -14.31 7.14
CA CYS A 120 1.36 -12.96 6.69
C CYS A 120 1.22 -12.89 5.16
N GLY A 121 0.10 -12.34 4.69
CA GLY A 121 -0.28 -12.46 3.28
C GLY A 121 0.51 -11.56 2.35
N ARG A 122 0.71 -12.04 1.11
CA ARG A 122 1.18 -11.24 -0.05
C ARG A 122 0.15 -11.34 -1.16
N LEU A 123 0.06 -10.29 -1.97
CA LEU A 123 -0.84 -10.23 -3.12
C LEU A 123 -0.07 -9.67 -4.31
N THR A 124 -0.16 -10.35 -5.46
CA THR A 124 0.34 -9.82 -6.74
C THR A 124 -0.82 -9.73 -7.72
N ILE A 125 -1.02 -8.56 -8.30
CA ILE A 125 -2.02 -8.27 -9.32
C ILE A 125 -1.28 -7.93 -10.61
N SER A 126 -1.54 -8.65 -11.69
CA SER A 126 -1.01 -8.31 -13.01
C SER A 126 -2.10 -7.73 -13.90
N GLY A 127 -1.71 -6.82 -14.78
CA GLY A 127 -2.66 -6.13 -15.65
C GLY A 127 -1.98 -5.11 -16.54
N LYS A 128 -2.77 -4.13 -16.99
CA LYS A 128 -2.27 -2.97 -17.73
C LYS A 128 -2.54 -1.70 -16.92
N LEU A 129 -1.54 -0.84 -16.80
CA LEU A 129 -1.74 0.49 -16.26
C LEU A 129 -2.10 1.44 -17.41
N THR A 130 -3.26 2.08 -17.33
CA THR A 130 -3.75 3.01 -18.35
C THR A 130 -4.05 4.37 -17.73
N ARG A 131 -3.98 5.41 -18.55
CA ARG A 131 -4.38 6.78 -18.18
C ARG A 131 -5.89 6.97 -18.29
#